data_AF-A0A866W264-F1
#
_entry.id   AF-A0A866W264-F1
#
_cell.length_a   1.000
_cell.length_b   1.000
_cell.length_c   1.000
_cell.angle_alpha   90.00
_cell.angle_beta   90.00
_cell.angle_gamma   90.00
#
_symmetry.space_group_name_H-M   'P 1'
#
loop_
_entity.id
_entity.type
_entity.pdbx_description
1 polymer ?
#
loop_
_entity_poly.entity_id
_entity_poly.type
_entity_poly.pdbx_seq_one_letter_code
_entity_poly.pdbx_strand_id
1 'polypeptide(L)'
;MRFFAVAVLLAFVAVAAAQEGVNKLTEEQKQKARALGTECLKETGASEEAIRALIKGDDSQVDGKVKCFSKCMQEKLGFVENGKVNEEKVQNFLGKLIGEENAKATQAKCNDLKGTDECDTAFQIRQCYAAGHEGLDF
;
A
#
# COMPACT_ATOMS: atom_id res chain seq x y z
N MET A 1 -8.80 -5.21 55.76
CA MET A 1 -7.95 -6.08 54.91
C MET A 1 -8.85 -6.95 54.04
N ARG A 2 -8.56 -6.99 52.74
CA ARG A 2 -9.05 -7.95 51.73
C ARG A 2 -10.46 -7.80 51.12
N PHE A 3 -10.94 -6.59 50.80
CA PHE A 3 -12.01 -6.49 49.76
C PHE A 3 -11.93 -5.27 48.82
N PHE A 4 -11.06 -4.28 49.08
CA PHE A 4 -10.82 -3.15 48.16
C PHE A 4 -9.59 -3.33 47.26
N ALA A 5 -9.02 -4.53 47.20
CA ALA A 5 -7.88 -4.86 46.34
C ALA A 5 -8.29 -5.56 45.02
N VAL A 6 -9.59 -5.67 44.73
CA VAL A 6 -10.11 -6.37 43.54
C VAL A 6 -10.56 -5.40 42.44
N ALA A 7 -10.72 -4.11 42.74
CA ALA A 7 -11.12 -3.10 41.75
C ALA A 7 -9.97 -2.58 40.86
N VAL A 8 -8.74 -3.05 41.06
CA VAL A 8 -7.53 -2.61 40.31
C VAL A 8 -7.11 -3.62 39.24
N LEU A 9 -7.83 -4.75 39.09
CA LEU A 9 -7.52 -5.82 38.13
C LEU A 9 -8.64 -6.01 37.09
N LEU A 10 -9.18 -4.91 36.57
CA LEU A 10 -9.75 -4.86 35.22
C LEU A 10 -8.94 -3.88 34.39
N ALA A 11 -7.63 -4.17 34.30
CA ALA A 11 -6.92 -4.10 33.03
C ALA A 11 -7.69 -4.96 32.00
N PHE A 12 -7.54 -4.69 30.70
CA PHE A 12 -8.45 -5.10 29.60
C PHE A 12 -9.71 -4.23 29.59
N VAL A 13 -9.80 -3.14 28.83
CA VAL A 13 -9.54 -3.00 27.40
C VAL A 13 -9.12 -1.56 27.16
N ALA A 14 -7.81 -1.29 27.20
CA ALA A 14 -7.31 -0.10 26.52
C ALA A 14 -7.51 -0.36 25.03
N VAL A 15 -8.46 0.37 24.45
CA VAL A 15 -8.72 0.47 23.02
C VAL A 15 -7.41 0.84 22.32
N ALA A 16 -6.67 -0.18 21.90
CA ALA A 16 -5.51 -0.06 21.02
C ALA A 16 -5.71 -0.82 19.71
N ALA A 17 -6.95 -1.23 19.41
CA ALA A 17 -7.36 -1.79 18.13
C ALA A 17 -8.06 -0.70 17.31
N ALA A 18 -7.33 0.35 16.94
CA ALA A 18 -7.78 1.34 15.96
C ALA A 18 -6.58 2.11 15.37
N GLN A 19 -5.53 1.38 14.97
CA GLN A 19 -4.52 1.90 14.03
C GLN A 19 -3.83 0.71 13.33
N GLU A 20 -4.62 -0.24 12.84
CA GLU A 20 -4.11 -1.40 12.11
C GLU A 20 -4.08 -1.05 10.61
N GLY A 21 -2.88 -0.77 10.10
CA GLY A 21 -2.64 -0.49 8.68
C GLY A 21 -1.23 0.03 8.44
N VAL A 22 -0.85 1.12 9.10
CA VAL A 22 0.46 1.78 8.90
C VAL A 22 1.59 1.17 9.76
N ASN A 23 1.27 0.29 10.71
CA ASN A 23 2.24 -0.31 11.64
C ASN A 23 2.99 -1.54 11.10
N LYS A 24 2.73 -1.98 9.86
CA LYS A 24 3.42 -3.15 9.28
C LYS A 24 4.72 -2.82 8.53
N LEU A 25 4.98 -1.55 8.22
CA LEU A 25 6.21 -1.11 7.54
C LEU A 25 7.26 -0.61 8.54
N THR A 26 8.52 -0.96 8.30
CA THR A 26 9.67 -0.42 9.05
C THR A 26 9.88 1.06 8.72
N GLU A 27 10.52 1.80 9.62
CA GLU A 27 10.85 3.21 9.37
C GLU A 27 11.75 3.38 8.13
N GLU A 28 12.65 2.44 7.87
CA GLU A 28 13.47 2.42 6.66
C GLU A 28 12.60 2.30 5.39
N GLN A 29 11.60 1.41 5.39
CA GLN A 29 10.68 1.27 4.27
C GLN A 29 9.86 2.54 4.05
N LYS A 30 9.40 3.20 5.12
CA LYS A 30 8.68 4.48 5.05
C LYS A 30 9.56 5.60 4.50
N GLN A 31 10.82 5.69 4.95
CA GLN A 31 11.77 6.68 4.43
C GLN A 31 12.05 6.46 2.94
N LYS A 32 12.28 5.21 2.53
CA LYS A 32 12.45 4.86 1.12
C LYS A 32 11.21 5.23 0.30
N ALA A 33 10.01 4.88 0.76
CA ALA A 33 8.77 5.23 0.06
C ALA A 33 8.60 6.75 -0.11
N ARG A 34 8.93 7.54 0.92
CA ARG A 34 8.90 9.02 0.86
C ARG A 34 9.90 9.59 -0.15
N ALA A 35 11.13 9.07 -0.16
CA ALA A 35 12.17 9.49 -1.09
C ALA A 35 11.75 9.22 -2.55
N LEU A 36 11.32 8.00 -2.84
CA LEU A 36 10.82 7.62 -4.16
C LEU A 36 9.56 8.41 -4.54
N GLY A 37 8.65 8.64 -3.59
CA GLY A 37 7.46 9.46 -3.82
C GLY A 37 7.81 10.89 -4.21
N THR A 38 8.82 11.50 -3.58
CA THR A 38 9.30 12.84 -3.96
C THR A 38 9.84 12.86 -5.39
N GLU A 39 10.61 11.84 -5.77
CA GLU A 39 11.10 11.70 -7.14
C GLU A 39 9.96 11.53 -8.15
N CYS A 40 9.01 10.64 -7.86
CA CYS A 40 7.88 10.39 -8.76
C CYS A 40 6.93 11.59 -8.91
N LEU A 41 6.74 12.39 -7.85
CA LEU A 41 6.03 13.66 -7.96
C LEU A 41 6.73 14.60 -8.96
N LYS A 42 8.06 14.69 -8.88
CA LYS A 42 8.86 15.52 -9.79
C LYS A 42 8.81 15.01 -11.24
N GLU A 43 8.90 13.70 -11.45
CA GLU A 43 8.91 13.10 -12.78
C GLU A 43 7.55 13.19 -13.49
N THR A 44 6.46 13.03 -12.74
CA THR A 44 5.11 12.93 -13.32
C THR A 44 4.34 14.25 -13.27
N GLY A 45 4.72 15.15 -12.36
CA GLY A 45 3.98 16.38 -12.09
C GLY A 45 2.59 16.14 -11.49
N ALA A 46 2.37 14.99 -10.84
CA ALA A 46 1.13 14.69 -10.13
C ALA A 46 0.91 15.68 -8.98
N SER A 47 -0.37 15.99 -8.71
CA SER A 47 -0.73 16.85 -7.57
C SER A 47 -0.41 16.13 -6.26
N GLU A 48 0.36 16.76 -5.37
CA GLU A 48 0.61 16.21 -4.04
C GLU A 48 -0.68 15.98 -3.26
N GLU A 49 -1.68 16.85 -3.45
CA GLU A 49 -2.99 16.71 -2.82
C GLU A 49 -3.69 15.44 -3.31
N ALA A 50 -3.68 15.20 -4.63
CA ALA A 50 -4.25 14.00 -5.22
C ALA A 50 -3.52 12.73 -4.75
N ILE A 51 -2.19 12.76 -4.64
CA ILE A 51 -1.41 11.64 -4.08
C ILE A 51 -1.75 11.41 -2.60
N ARG A 52 -1.88 12.46 -1.79
CA ARG A 52 -2.29 12.35 -0.39
C ARG A 52 -3.71 11.79 -0.23
N ALA A 53 -4.63 12.14 -1.13
CA ALA A 53 -5.97 11.56 -1.18
C ALA A 53 -5.89 10.07 -1.56
N LEU A 54 -5.15 9.74 -2.62
CA LEU A 54 -4.96 8.38 -3.10
C LEU A 54 -4.37 7.43 -2.04
N ILE A 55 -3.39 7.89 -1.27
CA ILE A 55 -2.79 7.11 -0.17
C ILE A 55 -3.84 6.83 0.92
N LYS A 56 -4.83 7.72 1.10
CA LYS A 56 -5.93 7.51 2.06
C LYS A 56 -7.09 6.70 1.47
N GLY A 57 -6.92 6.14 0.27
CA GLY A 57 -7.97 5.40 -0.44
C GLY A 57 -9.03 6.28 -1.12
N ASP A 58 -8.77 7.58 -1.30
CA ASP A 58 -9.65 8.48 -2.05
C ASP A 58 -9.17 8.66 -3.49
N ASP A 59 -9.86 8.00 -4.41
CA ASP A 59 -9.55 8.03 -5.84
C ASP A 59 -10.23 9.21 -6.59
N SER A 60 -10.94 10.11 -5.90
CA SER A 60 -11.73 11.18 -6.53
C SER A 60 -10.90 12.18 -7.36
N GLN A 61 -9.60 12.27 -7.09
CA GLN A 61 -8.67 13.17 -7.75
C GLN A 61 -7.69 12.45 -8.69
N VAL A 62 -7.94 11.18 -9.02
CA VAL A 62 -7.04 10.40 -9.89
C VAL A 62 -7.16 10.88 -11.33
N ASP A 63 -6.07 11.47 -11.83
CA ASP A 63 -5.87 11.81 -13.24
C ASP A 63 -4.77 10.96 -13.88
N GLY A 64 -4.43 11.23 -15.14
CA GLY A 64 -3.35 10.53 -15.83
C GLY A 64 -1.98 10.65 -15.16
N LYS A 65 -1.69 11.77 -14.48
CA LYS A 65 -0.41 11.98 -13.79
C LYS A 65 -0.35 11.15 -12.52
N VAL A 66 -1.44 11.06 -11.77
CA VAL A 66 -1.57 10.20 -10.59
C VAL A 66 -1.43 8.72 -10.96
N LYS A 67 -1.98 8.30 -12.10
CA LYS A 67 -1.75 6.94 -12.63
C LYS A 67 -0.28 6.71 -12.97
N CYS A 68 0.37 7.67 -13.64
CA CYS A 68 1.79 7.57 -13.94
C CYS A 68 2.68 7.63 -12.69
N PHE A 69 2.25 8.32 -11.63
CA PHE A 69 2.92 8.27 -10.32
C PHE A 69 2.92 6.84 -9.76
N SER A 70 1.79 6.13 -9.88
CA SER A 70 1.70 4.72 -9.45
C SER A 70 2.65 3.82 -10.24
N LYS A 71 2.77 4.03 -11.56
CA LYS A 71 3.77 3.34 -12.40
C LYS A 71 5.19 3.63 -11.94
N CYS A 72 5.53 4.91 -11.77
CA CYS A 72 6.87 5.35 -11.34
C CYS A 72 7.27 4.70 -10.00
N MET A 73 6.37 4.68 -9.01
CA MET A 73 6.62 4.03 -7.73
C MET A 73 6.88 2.53 -7.88
N GLN A 74 6.06 1.84 -8.68
CA GLN A 74 6.21 0.41 -8.93
C GLN A 74 7.53 0.08 -9.64
N GLU A 75 7.95 0.90 -10.61
CA GLU A 75 9.22 0.73 -11.32
C GLU A 75 10.42 0.99 -10.40
N LYS A 76 10.41 2.08 -9.61
CA LYS A 76 11.51 2.40 -8.68
C LYS A 76 11.61 1.42 -7.51
N LEU A 77 10.49 0.83 -7.09
CA LEU A 77 10.48 -0.27 -6.14
C LEU A 77 10.91 -1.60 -6.78
N GLY A 78 10.97 -1.68 -8.12
CA GLY A 78 11.23 -2.87 -8.93
C GLY A 78 10.13 -3.92 -8.84
N PHE A 79 8.91 -3.51 -8.50
CA PHE A 79 7.72 -4.35 -8.60
C PHE A 79 7.26 -4.51 -10.04
N VAL A 80 7.61 -3.56 -10.90
CA VAL A 80 7.42 -3.65 -12.34
C VAL A 80 8.78 -3.42 -13.02
N GLU A 81 9.14 -4.30 -13.95
CA GLU A 81 10.34 -4.21 -14.77
C GLU A 81 9.94 -4.50 -16.22
N ASN A 82 10.28 -3.61 -17.15
CA ASN A 82 9.93 -3.73 -18.57
C ASN A 82 8.42 -3.98 -18.82
N GLY A 83 7.56 -3.28 -18.06
CA GLY A 83 6.10 -3.38 -18.17
C GLY A 83 5.51 -4.69 -17.62
N LYS A 84 6.30 -5.51 -16.94
CA LYS A 84 5.84 -6.77 -16.31
C LYS A 84 6.04 -6.74 -14.80
N VAL A 85 5.10 -7.32 -14.08
CA VAL A 85 5.21 -7.49 -12.62
C VAL A 85 6.36 -8.44 -12.29
N ASN A 86 7.26 -8.03 -11.40
CA ASN A 86 8.23 -8.92 -10.79
C ASN A 86 7.53 -9.69 -9.67
N GLU A 87 7.02 -10.88 -10.01
CA GLU A 87 6.15 -11.65 -9.12
C GLU A 87 6.83 -12.00 -7.81
N GLU A 88 8.09 -12.44 -7.86
CA GLU A 88 8.85 -12.81 -6.67
C GLU A 88 8.98 -11.63 -5.70
N LYS A 89 9.33 -10.44 -6.21
CA LYS A 89 9.52 -9.26 -5.37
C LYS A 89 8.22 -8.78 -4.76
N VAL A 90 7.14 -8.77 -5.54
CA VAL A 90 5.81 -8.41 -5.05
C VAL A 90 5.31 -9.43 -4.04
N GLN A 91 5.51 -10.73 -4.28
CA GLN A 91 5.12 -11.79 -3.36
C GLN A 91 5.88 -11.69 -2.04
N ASN A 92 7.19 -11.40 -2.08
CA ASN A 92 8.01 -11.19 -0.89
C ASN A 92 7.57 -9.96 -0.08
N PHE A 93 7.11 -8.91 -0.75
CA PHE A 93 6.60 -7.71 -0.09
C PHE A 93 5.22 -7.95 0.52
N LEU A 94 4.24 -8.38 -0.31
CA LEU A 94 2.88 -8.68 0.13
C LEU A 94 2.84 -9.80 1.15
N GLY A 95 3.66 -10.84 1.00
CA GLY A 95 3.71 -11.98 1.92
C GLY A 95 4.05 -11.58 3.36
N LYS A 96 4.86 -10.52 3.55
CA LYS A 96 5.15 -9.95 4.88
C LYS A 96 3.98 -9.15 5.45
N LEU A 97 3.10 -8.62 4.60
CA LEU A 97 1.99 -7.76 5.01
C LEU A 97 0.69 -8.55 5.23
N ILE A 98 0.39 -9.48 4.33
CA ILE A 98 -0.90 -10.20 4.25
C ILE A 98 -0.75 -11.72 4.30
N GLY A 99 0.47 -12.25 4.37
CA GLY A 99 0.76 -13.69 4.34
C GLY A 99 0.99 -14.22 2.92
N GLU A 100 1.82 -15.25 2.79
CA GLU A 100 2.27 -15.77 1.49
C GLU A 100 1.11 -16.31 0.62
N GLU A 101 0.17 -17.02 1.23
CA GLU A 101 -0.99 -17.58 0.51
C GLU A 101 -1.88 -16.47 -0.06
N ASN A 102 -2.20 -15.45 0.75
CA ASN A 102 -2.98 -14.30 0.30
C ASN A 102 -2.24 -13.48 -0.75
N ALA A 103 -0.91 -13.36 -0.63
CA ALA A 103 -0.09 -12.69 -1.65
C ALA A 103 -0.17 -13.43 -3.00
N LYS A 104 0.02 -14.76 -3.00
CA LYS A 104 -0.11 -15.59 -4.20
C LYS A 104 -1.51 -15.50 -4.83
N ALA A 105 -2.56 -15.60 -4.02
CA ALA A 105 -3.94 -15.49 -4.48
C ALA A 105 -4.24 -14.11 -5.08
N THR A 106 -3.72 -13.05 -4.45
CA THR A 106 -3.85 -11.66 -4.93
C THR A 106 -3.13 -11.47 -6.27
N GLN A 107 -1.90 -11.97 -6.41
CA GLN A 107 -1.15 -11.89 -7.66
C GLN A 107 -1.81 -12.65 -8.81
N ALA A 108 -2.29 -13.87 -8.55
CA ALA A 108 -3.01 -14.67 -9.54
C ALA A 108 -4.27 -13.96 -10.07
N LYS A 109 -4.89 -13.09 -9.28
CA LYS A 109 -6.04 -12.29 -9.68
C LYS A 109 -5.67 -11.01 -10.42
N CYS A 110 -4.56 -10.38 -10.06
CA CYS A 110 -4.29 -8.98 -10.42
C CYS A 110 -3.18 -8.78 -11.47
N ASN A 111 -2.20 -9.67 -11.58
CA ASN A 111 -0.99 -9.44 -12.42
C ASN A 111 -1.33 -9.24 -13.91
N ASP A 112 -2.37 -9.91 -14.39
CA ASP A 112 -2.74 -9.90 -15.79
C ASP A 112 -3.61 -8.72 -16.20
N LEU A 113 -4.02 -7.85 -15.26
CA LEU A 113 -4.80 -6.65 -15.57
C LEU A 113 -4.09 -5.75 -16.60
N LYS A 114 -4.89 -5.09 -17.44
CA LYS A 114 -4.44 -4.22 -18.51
C LYS A 114 -5.32 -2.99 -18.57
N GLY A 115 -4.69 -1.84 -18.56
CA GLY A 115 -5.32 -0.55 -18.77
C GLY A 115 -5.22 -0.06 -20.21
N THR A 116 -5.66 1.17 -20.43
CA THR A 116 -5.58 1.83 -21.74
C THR A 116 -4.14 2.15 -22.17
N ASP A 117 -3.24 2.30 -21.20
CA ASP A 117 -1.81 2.51 -21.37
C ASP A 117 -1.03 1.91 -20.18
N GLU A 118 0.29 2.09 -20.16
CA GLU A 118 1.14 1.55 -19.10
C GLU A 118 0.88 2.18 -17.71
N CYS A 119 0.53 3.47 -17.66
CA CYS A 119 0.21 4.15 -16.41
C CYS A 119 -1.13 3.65 -15.86
N ASP A 120 -2.13 3.52 -16.72
CA ASP A 120 -3.43 2.97 -16.34
C ASP A 120 -3.32 1.49 -15.93
N THR A 121 -2.51 0.70 -16.62
CA THR A 121 -2.22 -0.69 -16.24
C THR A 121 -1.63 -0.77 -14.84
N ALA A 122 -0.59 0.01 -14.55
CA ALA A 122 0.04 0.03 -13.23
C ALA A 122 -0.96 0.47 -12.14
N PHE A 123 -1.83 1.44 -12.46
CA PHE A 123 -2.85 1.92 -11.52
C PHE A 123 -3.94 0.87 -11.23
N GLN A 124 -4.41 0.15 -12.25
CA GLN A 124 -5.38 -0.94 -12.07
C GLN A 124 -4.81 -2.08 -11.24
N ILE A 125 -3.55 -2.46 -11.46
CA ILE A 125 -2.85 -3.47 -10.66
C ILE A 125 -2.75 -3.01 -9.21
N ARG A 126 -2.35 -1.75 -8.95
CA ARG A 126 -2.31 -1.17 -7.59
C ARG A 126 -3.66 -1.29 -6.90
N GLN A 127 -4.74 -0.86 -7.56
CA GLN A 127 -6.08 -0.92 -6.99
C GLN A 127 -6.50 -2.37 -6.69
N CYS A 128 -6.21 -3.31 -7.58
CA CYS A 128 -6.52 -4.71 -7.37
C CYS A 128 -5.77 -5.31 -6.18
N TYR A 129 -4.51 -4.92 -5.96
CA TYR A 129 -3.73 -5.32 -4.79
C TYR A 129 -4.21 -4.69 -3.48
N ALA A 130 -4.73 -3.46 -3.51
CA ALA A 130 -5.32 -2.83 -2.33
C ALA A 130 -6.72 -3.42 -2.00
N ALA A 131 -7.45 -3.86 -3.02
CA ALA A 131 -8.80 -4.39 -2.87
C ALA A 131 -8.83 -5.67 -2.02
N GLY A 132 -9.52 -5.61 -0.88
CA GLY A 132 -9.67 -6.75 0.04
C GLY A 132 -8.64 -6.80 1.17
N HIS A 133 -7.74 -5.82 1.26
CA HIS A 133 -6.73 -5.72 2.31
C HIS A 133 -6.79 -4.34 2.97
N GLU A 134 -7.72 -4.17 3.92
CA GLU A 134 -7.83 -2.93 4.71
C GLU A 134 -6.46 -2.58 5.32
N GLY A 135 -5.98 -1.36 5.06
CA GLY A 135 -4.70 -0.85 5.55
C GLY A 135 -3.49 -1.11 4.64
N LEU A 136 -3.66 -1.70 3.44
CA LEU A 136 -2.66 -1.60 2.35
C LEU A 136 -2.81 -0.27 1.58
N ASP A 137 -2.65 0.81 2.32
CA ASP A 137 -2.65 2.17 1.82
C ASP A 137 -1.30 2.45 1.13
N PHE A 138 -1.17 1.99 -0.12
CA PHE A 138 0.03 2.19 -0.95
C PHE A 138 0.27 3.65 -1.33
#